data_AF-H1V7R3-F1
#
_entry.id   AF-H1V7R3-F1
#
_cell.length_a   1.000
_cell.length_b   1.000
_cell.length_c   1.000
_cell.angle_alpha   90.00
_cell.angle_beta   90.00
_cell.angle_gamma   90.00
#
_symmetry.space_group_name_H-M   'P 1'
#
loop_
_entity.id
_entity.type
_entity.pdbx_description
1 polymer ?
#
loop_
_entity_poly.entity_id
_entity_poly.type
_entity_poly.pdbx_seq_one_letter_code
_entity_poly.pdbx_strand_id
1 'polypeptide(L)'
;MTSQHILATAPSQDAILRSLLEDVRTYNARQPPHAGLRECDLYAEMPLLLNLPGAPLACREPPAEFEAVNMHFSARVHAFFNALRDLEDMSSKKSPDELDLIRQDDGLWAAIRIVNQSFDIDPDCLHRTFHTRRLSVRDPDTLPLVNRVTRLRVLPEPDFSSEPDMNAAHMRPVCPRVPLELAARLRRLRELDCPWLWERFPIAFSSHALRRYARVWEGPWHDARADFGRGVRHVLPSLPSSLTKARLWFWKPNPRGDDMDQAAPMPDLVGASSSLSSLTPEFEGIDPVSLGLRILGSRLEKLDIRALITPDLFLSGGDGARDPFTSWPHMRHLRVEFHPCAPDGSWYFSGPRGEDPHAAGYAITIEEH
;
A
#
# COMPACT_ATOMS: atom_id res chain seq x y z
N MET A 1 -0.28 13.79 24.23
CA MET A 1 -0.01 12.81 25.30
C MET A 1 0.81 11.69 24.68
N THR A 2 2.04 11.48 25.13
CA THR A 2 2.85 10.33 24.73
C THR A 2 2.16 9.07 25.25
N SER A 3 1.82 8.14 24.35
CA SER A 3 1.25 6.85 24.76
C SER A 3 2.28 6.14 25.65
N GLN A 4 1.90 5.78 26.88
CA GLN A 4 2.78 5.13 27.86
C GLN A 4 3.30 3.76 27.37
N HIS A 5 2.72 3.22 26.31
CA HIS A 5 3.03 1.91 25.75
C HIS A 5 3.88 1.96 24.47
N ILE A 6 4.48 3.10 24.13
CA ILE A 6 5.22 3.24 22.86
C ILE A 6 6.63 3.73 23.14
N LEU A 7 7.61 2.92 22.77
CA LEU A 7 9.01 3.31 22.72
C LEU A 7 9.43 3.48 21.26
N ALA A 8 9.77 4.72 20.89
CA ALA A 8 10.15 5.07 19.54
C ALA A 8 11.44 5.91 19.54
N THR A 9 12.44 5.48 18.78
CA THR A 9 13.56 6.36 18.42
C THR A 9 13.06 7.32 17.35
N ALA A 10 13.24 8.63 17.55
CA ALA A 10 12.83 9.61 16.54
C ALA A 10 13.52 9.30 15.20
N PRO A 11 12.80 9.24 14.07
CA PRO A 11 13.42 9.05 12.76
C PRO A 11 14.44 10.14 12.49
N SER A 12 15.67 9.74 12.16
CA SER A 12 16.78 10.66 11.91
C SER A 12 17.14 10.67 10.43
N GLN A 13 16.90 11.81 9.78
CA GLN A 13 17.35 12.08 8.41
C GLN A 13 18.85 11.84 8.27
N ASP A 14 19.66 12.35 9.21
CA ASP A 14 21.12 12.18 9.20
C ASP A 14 21.55 10.71 9.35
N ALA A 15 20.82 9.91 10.13
CA ALA A 15 21.09 8.49 10.24
C ALA A 15 20.79 7.76 8.92
N ILE A 16 19.66 8.07 8.28
CA ILE A 16 19.29 7.53 6.97
C ILE A 16 20.33 7.93 5.91
N LEU A 17 20.67 9.22 5.83
CA LEU A 17 21.67 9.72 4.87
C LEU A 17 23.03 9.05 5.07
N ARG A 18 23.49 8.87 6.31
CA ARG A 18 24.72 8.14 6.61
C ARG A 18 24.67 6.69 6.14
N SER A 19 23.53 6.01 6.32
CA SER A 19 23.33 4.65 5.80
C SER A 19 23.45 4.62 4.28
N LEU A 20 22.77 5.54 3.58
CA LEU A 20 22.83 5.64 2.12
C LEU A 20 24.26 5.88 1.61
N LEU A 21 25.02 6.75 2.29
CA LEU A 21 26.42 7.01 1.94
C LEU A 21 27.32 5.79 2.17
N GLU A 22 27.04 4.98 3.19
CA GLU A 22 27.76 3.73 3.42
C GLU A 22 27.44 2.68 2.35
N ASP A 23 26.18 2.61 1.91
CA ASP A 23 25.78 1.76 0.78
C ASP A 23 26.50 2.19 -0.51
N VAL A 24 26.61 3.49 -0.77
CA VAL A 24 27.39 4.04 -1.91
C VAL A 24 28.84 3.55 -1.85
N ARG A 25 29.50 3.67 -0.69
CA ARG A 25 30.89 3.22 -0.50
C ARG A 25 31.03 1.72 -0.74
N THR A 26 30.15 0.94 -0.14
CA THR A 26 30.13 -0.53 -0.28
C THR A 26 29.93 -0.96 -1.73
N TYR A 27 29.00 -0.31 -2.44
CA TYR A 27 28.72 -0.62 -3.83
C TYR A 27 29.90 -0.28 -4.73
N ASN A 28 30.50 0.90 -4.55
CA ASN A 28 31.66 1.34 -5.32
C ASN A 28 32.91 0.48 -5.06
N ALA A 29 33.06 -0.11 -3.87
CA ALA A 29 34.15 -1.04 -3.58
C ALA A 29 34.01 -2.39 -4.29
N ARG A 30 32.80 -2.80 -4.69
CA ARG A 30 32.50 -4.14 -5.22
C ARG A 30 32.41 -4.23 -6.74
N GLN A 31 32.16 -3.14 -7.48
CA GLN A 31 31.95 -3.17 -8.93
C GLN A 31 32.85 -2.19 -9.70
N PRO A 32 33.69 -2.67 -10.64
CA PRO A 32 34.26 -1.84 -11.70
C PRO A 32 33.33 -1.84 -12.94
N PRO A 33 33.04 -0.68 -13.58
CA PRO A 33 33.44 0.68 -13.19
C PRO A 33 32.48 1.27 -12.14
N HIS A 34 33.02 2.09 -11.24
CA HIS A 34 32.29 2.75 -10.13
C HIS A 34 31.04 3.49 -10.62
N ALA A 35 29.87 2.94 -10.34
CA ALA A 35 28.62 3.36 -10.96
C ALA A 35 27.76 4.28 -10.06
N GLY A 36 28.08 4.43 -8.78
CA GLY A 36 27.18 5.06 -7.81
C GLY A 36 26.03 4.14 -7.38
N LEU A 37 25.24 4.59 -6.41
CA LEU A 37 24.15 3.79 -5.83
C LEU A 37 23.04 3.55 -6.86
N ARG A 38 22.62 2.29 -6.96
CA ARG A 38 21.50 1.86 -7.82
C ARG A 38 20.20 1.73 -7.04
N GLU A 39 20.28 1.19 -5.82
CA GLU A 39 19.12 0.79 -5.04
C GLU A 39 19.28 1.27 -3.60
N CYS A 40 18.17 1.65 -2.96
CA CYS A 40 18.13 2.01 -1.56
C CYS A 40 16.82 1.53 -0.92
N ASP A 41 16.89 1.16 0.34
CA ASP A 41 15.77 0.65 1.11
C ASP A 41 15.53 1.56 2.33
N LEU A 42 14.29 1.99 2.52
CA LEU A 42 13.78 2.41 3.82
C LEU A 42 13.12 1.19 4.48
N TYR A 43 13.75 0.66 5.51
CA TYR A 43 13.09 -0.24 6.45
C TYR A 43 12.22 0.62 7.37
N ALA A 44 10.92 0.63 7.13
CA ALA A 44 9.96 1.39 7.92
C ALA A 44 9.60 0.59 9.17
N GLU A 45 10.52 0.58 10.15
CA GLU A 45 10.27 -0.09 11.43
C GLU A 45 9.21 0.66 12.23
N MET A 46 8.28 -0.10 12.78
CA MET A 46 7.26 0.42 13.68
C MET A 46 7.87 0.68 15.05
N PRO A 47 7.32 1.62 15.84
CA PRO A 47 7.81 1.84 17.19
C PRO A 47 7.53 0.59 18.05
N LEU A 48 8.38 0.33 19.04
CA LEU A 48 8.24 -0.81 19.94
C LEU A 48 7.01 -0.59 20.84
N LEU A 49 6.07 -1.54 20.81
CA LEU A 49 4.93 -1.53 21.71
C LEU A 49 5.30 -2.23 23.03
N LEU A 50 5.02 -1.58 24.15
CA LEU A 50 5.35 -2.05 25.49
C LEU A 50 4.14 -2.74 26.14
N ASN A 51 4.26 -4.04 26.35
CA ASN A 51 3.29 -4.93 26.97
C ASN A 51 3.74 -5.34 28.38
N LEU A 52 3.90 -4.35 29.25
CA LEU A 52 4.43 -4.54 30.60
C LEU A 52 3.44 -5.34 31.48
N PRO A 53 3.89 -6.27 32.35
CA PRO A 53 2.98 -7.05 33.20
C PRO A 53 2.06 -6.22 34.10
N GLY A 54 2.50 -5.03 34.54
CA GLY A 54 1.71 -4.10 35.36
C GLY A 54 0.84 -3.12 34.55
N ALA A 55 1.01 -3.07 33.23
CA ALA A 55 0.29 -2.20 32.31
C ALA A 55 0.25 -2.89 30.93
N PRO A 56 -0.53 -3.99 30.78
CA PRO A 56 -0.57 -4.74 29.54
C PRO A 56 -1.24 -3.93 28.43
N LEU A 57 -0.90 -4.25 27.18
CA LEU A 57 -1.58 -3.66 26.04
C LEU A 57 -3.08 -4.00 26.08
N ALA A 58 -3.92 -3.03 25.70
CA ALA A 58 -5.34 -3.27 25.54
C ALA A 58 -5.59 -4.40 24.52
N CYS A 59 -6.68 -5.13 24.68
CA CYS A 59 -7.06 -6.24 23.79
C CYS A 59 -7.05 -5.82 22.30
N ARG A 60 -7.66 -4.67 21.99
CA ARG A 60 -7.64 -4.05 20.65
C ARG A 60 -6.83 -2.76 20.67
N GLU A 61 -6.25 -2.41 19.53
CA GLU A 61 -5.49 -1.18 19.35
C GLU A 61 -6.35 0.07 19.59
N PRO A 62 -6.04 0.88 20.61
CA PRO A 62 -6.70 2.16 20.84
C PRO A 62 -6.38 3.17 19.73
N PRO A 63 -7.30 4.10 19.39
CA PRO A 63 -7.06 5.12 18.37
C PRO A 63 -5.78 5.95 18.62
N ALA A 64 -5.51 6.32 19.87
CA ALA A 64 -4.31 7.08 20.22
C ALA A 64 -3.00 6.31 20.03
N GLU A 65 -3.04 4.98 20.20
CA GLU A 65 -1.89 4.12 19.93
C GLU A 65 -1.60 4.06 18.43
N PHE A 66 -2.64 3.79 17.63
CA PHE A 66 -2.53 3.81 16.17
C PHE A 66 -2.01 5.16 15.67
N GLU A 67 -2.52 6.27 16.20
CA GLU A 67 -2.09 7.60 15.77
C GLU A 67 -0.61 7.83 16.03
N ALA A 68 -0.10 7.41 17.19
CA ALA A 68 1.32 7.52 17.49
C ALA A 68 2.18 6.63 16.58
N VAL A 69 1.73 5.43 16.24
CA VAL A 69 2.39 4.54 15.28
C VAL A 69 2.38 5.14 13.88
N ASN A 70 1.24 5.67 13.43
CA ASN A 70 1.07 6.30 12.13
C ASN A 70 1.94 7.56 12.00
N MET A 71 2.00 8.38 13.06
CA MET A 71 2.91 9.51 13.16
C MET A 71 4.37 9.11 13.02
N HIS A 72 4.78 8.01 13.66
CA HIS A 72 6.13 7.49 13.53
C HIS A 72 6.44 7.03 12.10
N PHE A 73 5.54 6.25 11.49
CA PHE A 73 5.66 5.84 10.09
C PHE A 73 5.77 7.04 9.15
N SER A 74 4.87 8.02 9.29
CA SER A 74 4.89 9.26 8.51
C SER A 74 6.23 9.98 8.66
N ALA A 75 6.72 10.15 9.89
CA ALA A 75 8.01 10.80 10.15
C ALA A 75 9.19 10.05 9.52
N ARG A 76 9.19 8.71 9.49
CA ARG A 76 10.22 7.92 8.78
C ARG A 76 10.21 8.19 7.28
N VAL A 77 9.03 8.24 6.67
CA VAL A 77 8.89 8.56 5.23
C VAL A 77 9.40 9.97 4.94
N HIS A 78 9.05 10.96 5.76
CA HIS A 78 9.57 12.33 5.65
C HIS A 78 11.09 12.39 5.75
N ALA A 79 11.67 11.77 6.78
CA ALA A 79 13.12 11.70 6.96
C ALA A 79 13.82 11.02 5.77
N PHE A 80 13.22 9.99 5.20
CA PHE A 80 13.75 9.30 4.02
C PHE A 80 13.74 10.18 2.77
N PHE A 81 12.63 10.84 2.46
CA PHE A 81 12.56 11.75 1.31
C PHE A 81 13.54 12.93 1.46
N ASN A 82 13.71 13.47 2.67
CA ASN A 82 14.72 14.51 2.92
C ASN A 82 16.14 13.98 2.73
N ALA A 83 16.46 12.78 3.23
CA ALA A 83 17.77 12.17 3.02
C ALA A 83 18.05 11.90 1.52
N LEU A 84 17.03 11.46 0.76
CA LEU A 84 17.14 11.31 -0.69
C LEU A 84 17.44 12.64 -1.38
N ARG A 85 16.76 13.73 -0.97
CA ARG A 85 17.03 15.06 -1.51
C ARG A 85 18.45 15.53 -1.19
N ASP A 86 18.92 15.35 0.04
CA ASP A 86 20.29 15.71 0.41
C ASP A 86 21.32 14.93 -0.41
N LEU A 87 21.09 13.62 -0.61
CA LEU A 87 21.95 12.78 -1.44
C LEU A 87 22.02 13.30 -2.89
N GLU A 88 20.91 13.75 -3.45
CA GLU A 88 20.88 14.36 -4.79
C GLU A 88 21.64 15.68 -4.86
N ASP A 89 21.49 16.53 -3.84
CA ASP A 89 22.15 17.82 -3.76
C ASP A 89 23.67 17.63 -3.61
N MET A 90 24.11 16.66 -2.80
CA MET A 90 25.52 16.28 -2.70
C MET A 90 26.05 15.74 -4.02
N SER A 91 25.31 14.85 -4.68
CA SER A 91 25.69 14.31 -5.99
C SER A 91 25.80 15.38 -7.08
N SER A 92 25.08 16.49 -6.94
CA SER A 92 25.08 17.60 -7.92
C SER A 92 26.20 18.62 -7.67
N LYS A 93 26.72 18.70 -6.45
CA LYS A 93 27.78 19.64 -6.04
C LYS A 93 29.20 19.04 -6.08
N LYS A 94 29.31 17.78 -6.48
CA LYS A 94 30.59 17.06 -6.52
C LYS A 94 31.57 17.67 -7.52
N SER A 95 32.86 17.51 -7.25
CA SER A 95 33.90 17.86 -8.23
C SER A 95 33.96 16.84 -9.37
N PRO A 96 34.52 17.19 -10.55
CA PRO A 96 34.63 16.26 -11.68
C PRO A 96 35.41 14.97 -11.35
N ASP A 97 36.31 15.05 -10.37
CA ASP A 97 37.16 13.94 -9.94
C ASP A 97 36.50 13.06 -8.85
N GLU A 98 35.34 13.47 -8.33
CA GLU A 98 34.57 12.72 -7.33
C GLU A 98 33.59 11.73 -7.98
N LEU A 99 33.53 10.53 -7.40
CA LEU A 99 32.61 9.48 -7.81
C LEU A 99 31.15 9.95 -7.70
N ASP A 100 30.32 9.61 -8.69
CA ASP A 100 28.88 9.81 -8.58
C ASP A 100 28.30 9.03 -7.40
N LEU A 101 27.47 9.72 -6.60
CA LEU A 101 26.74 9.07 -5.51
C LEU A 101 25.54 8.30 -6.04
N ILE A 102 24.97 8.74 -7.18
CA ILE A 102 23.79 8.13 -7.80
C ILE A 102 24.10 7.81 -9.26
N ARG A 103 23.72 6.62 -9.73
CA ARG A 103 23.87 6.22 -11.15
C ARG A 103 23.27 7.27 -12.10
N GLN A 104 24.06 7.72 -13.07
CA GLN A 104 23.63 8.76 -14.01
C GLN A 104 22.50 8.31 -14.95
N ASP A 105 22.62 7.10 -15.54
CA ASP A 105 21.72 6.64 -16.61
C ASP A 105 20.43 6.00 -16.08
N ASP A 106 20.55 5.19 -15.02
CA ASP A 106 19.45 4.41 -14.47
C ASP A 106 18.68 5.15 -13.36
N GLY A 107 19.31 6.15 -12.74
CA GLY A 107 18.83 6.78 -11.52
C GLY A 107 18.83 5.82 -10.33
N LEU A 108 18.01 6.15 -9.33
CA LEU A 108 17.90 5.43 -8.07
C LEU A 108 16.59 4.63 -7.99
N TRP A 109 16.67 3.39 -7.54
CA TRP A 109 15.52 2.56 -7.20
C TRP A 109 15.31 2.63 -5.69
N ALA A 110 14.21 3.24 -5.28
CA ALA A 110 13.84 3.36 -3.87
C ALA A 110 12.79 2.30 -3.52
N ALA A 111 12.93 1.68 -2.35
CA ALA A 111 11.94 0.79 -1.80
C ALA A 111 11.61 1.17 -0.36
N ILE A 112 10.33 1.17 -0.02
CA ILE A 112 9.84 1.30 1.35
C ILE A 112 9.34 -0.07 1.78
N ARG A 113 10.05 -0.66 2.74
CA ARG A 113 9.77 -1.98 3.30
C ARG A 113 9.02 -1.83 4.59
N ILE A 114 7.79 -2.32 4.63
CA ILE A 114 6.96 -2.28 5.83
C ILE A 114 7.38 -3.43 6.73
N VAL A 115 8.01 -3.09 7.84
CA VAL A 115 8.45 -4.04 8.86
C VAL A 115 7.27 -4.37 9.78
N ASN A 116 7.25 -5.58 10.31
CA ASN A 116 6.23 -6.03 11.25
C ASN A 116 6.22 -5.17 12.52
N GLN A 117 5.07 -5.09 13.17
CA GLN A 117 4.94 -4.48 14.48
C GLN A 117 5.72 -5.30 15.51
N SER A 118 6.72 -4.68 16.13
CA SER A 118 7.50 -5.28 17.21
C SER A 118 6.87 -5.02 18.58
N PHE A 119 7.05 -5.97 19.49
CA PHE A 119 6.64 -5.91 20.89
C PHE A 119 7.87 -6.18 21.78
N ASP A 120 7.92 -5.59 22.97
CA ASP A 120 8.93 -5.96 23.98
C ASP A 120 8.66 -7.37 24.54
N ILE A 121 7.38 -7.68 24.74
CA ILE A 121 6.84 -8.97 25.16
C ILE A 121 5.61 -9.22 24.30
N ASP A 122 5.60 -10.32 23.55
CA ASP A 122 4.47 -10.66 22.69
C ASP A 122 3.16 -10.71 23.49
N PRO A 123 2.11 -10.00 23.03
CA PRO A 123 0.83 -10.02 23.72
C PRO A 123 0.14 -11.37 23.54
N ASP A 124 -0.35 -11.94 24.64
CA ASP A 124 -1.22 -13.12 24.64
C ASP A 124 -2.66 -12.77 24.19
N CYS A 125 -2.77 -11.98 23.11
CA CYS A 125 -4.04 -11.53 22.55
C CYS A 125 -3.98 -11.51 21.02
N LEU A 126 -4.67 -12.45 20.39
CA LEU A 126 -4.69 -12.61 18.93
C LEU A 126 -5.29 -11.43 18.16
N HIS A 127 -6.05 -10.54 18.82
CA HIS A 127 -6.48 -9.27 18.19
C HIS A 127 -5.29 -8.33 17.88
N ARG A 128 -4.12 -8.55 18.49
CA ARG A 128 -2.88 -7.81 18.22
C ARG A 128 -2.03 -8.43 17.12
N THR A 129 -2.42 -9.60 16.62
CA THR A 129 -1.74 -10.27 15.50
C THR A 129 -2.15 -9.68 14.15
N PHE A 130 -3.38 -9.17 14.02
CA PHE A 130 -3.94 -8.78 12.73
C PHE A 130 -4.39 -7.31 12.75
N HIS A 131 -3.53 -6.42 12.28
CA HIS A 131 -3.82 -5.00 12.23
C HIS A 131 -4.72 -4.67 11.03
N THR A 132 -5.76 -3.87 11.27
CA THR A 132 -6.72 -3.46 10.24
C THR A 132 -6.69 -1.96 9.92
N ARG A 133 -6.18 -1.15 10.83
CA ARG A 133 -5.97 0.29 10.59
C ARG A 133 -4.80 0.48 9.63
N ARG A 134 -5.01 1.32 8.62
CA ARG A 134 -4.07 1.51 7.51
C ARG A 134 -3.16 2.71 7.73
N LEU A 135 -1.85 2.49 7.64
CA LEU A 135 -0.84 3.54 7.72
C LEU A 135 -1.00 4.55 6.58
N SER A 136 -0.81 5.83 6.91
CA SER A 136 -0.86 6.97 6.00
C SER A 136 0.33 7.90 6.24
N VAL A 137 0.65 8.71 5.24
CA VAL A 137 1.65 9.77 5.36
C VAL A 137 0.90 11.07 5.61
N ARG A 138 1.23 11.79 6.69
CA ARG A 138 0.69 13.11 6.95
C ARG A 138 1.35 14.14 6.06
N ASP A 139 0.53 15.06 5.56
CA ASP A 139 0.95 16.20 4.73
C ASP A 139 1.92 15.79 3.61
N PRO A 140 1.58 14.81 2.75
CA PRO A 140 2.50 14.27 1.74
C PRO A 140 3.01 15.33 0.76
N ASP A 141 2.27 16.43 0.57
CA ASP A 141 2.70 17.56 -0.26
C ASP A 141 3.91 18.33 0.30
N THR A 142 4.19 18.19 1.60
CA THR A 142 5.35 18.81 2.25
C THR A 142 6.64 18.01 2.07
N LEU A 143 6.55 16.75 1.61
CA LEU A 143 7.74 15.96 1.23
C LEU A 143 8.53 16.70 0.14
N PRO A 144 9.87 16.73 0.20
CA PRO A 144 10.65 17.33 -0.86
C PRO A 144 10.36 16.61 -2.17
N LEU A 145 10.38 17.36 -3.26
CA LEU A 145 10.47 16.74 -4.58
C LEU A 145 11.79 15.95 -4.64
N VAL A 146 11.91 14.92 -5.46
CA VAL A 146 13.14 14.13 -5.63
C VAL A 146 13.27 13.84 -7.13
N ASN A 147 14.45 14.07 -7.70
CA ASN A 147 14.65 14.16 -9.15
C ASN A 147 15.39 12.97 -9.78
N ARG A 148 15.96 12.06 -8.99
CA ARG A 148 16.83 10.97 -9.45
C ARG A 148 16.20 9.60 -9.21
N VAL A 149 15.12 9.50 -8.44
CA VAL A 149 14.40 8.23 -8.25
C VAL A 149 13.60 7.89 -9.51
N THR A 150 13.90 6.72 -10.09
CA THR A 150 13.26 6.22 -11.32
C THR A 150 12.34 5.03 -11.06
N ARG A 151 12.46 4.37 -9.91
CA ARG A 151 11.56 3.31 -9.47
C ARG A 151 11.23 3.47 -7.99
N LEU A 152 9.96 3.34 -7.65
CA LEU A 152 9.47 3.29 -6.27
C LEU A 152 8.81 1.95 -6.02
N ARG A 153 9.21 1.27 -4.95
CA ARG A 153 8.53 0.06 -4.47
C ARG A 153 7.97 0.28 -3.08
N VAL A 154 6.77 -0.23 -2.83
CA VAL A 154 6.19 -0.31 -1.47
C VAL A 154 5.75 -1.75 -1.27
N LEU A 155 6.36 -2.43 -0.30
CA LEU A 155 6.23 -3.87 -0.11
C LEU A 155 6.47 -4.25 1.36
N PRO A 156 5.98 -5.40 1.83
CA PRO A 156 6.45 -5.94 3.11
C PRO A 156 7.97 -6.14 3.09
N GLU A 157 8.59 -6.04 4.26
CA GLU A 157 9.91 -6.64 4.45
C GLU A 157 9.80 -8.16 4.26
N PRO A 158 10.69 -8.80 3.47
CA PRO A 158 10.68 -10.25 3.36
C PRO A 158 11.00 -10.86 4.72
N ASP A 159 10.04 -11.59 5.28
CA ASP A 159 10.27 -12.38 6.48
C ASP A 159 11.30 -13.47 6.13
N PHE A 160 12.48 -13.40 6.75
CA PHE A 160 13.50 -14.45 6.61
C PHE A 160 13.08 -15.74 7.35
N SER A 161 11.98 -15.71 8.11
CA SER A 161 11.41 -16.91 8.73
C SER A 161 10.56 -17.69 7.73
N SER A 162 10.86 -18.98 7.62
CA SER A 162 10.48 -19.89 6.53
C SER A 162 9.04 -20.42 6.58
N GLU A 163 8.10 -19.70 7.20
CA GLU A 163 6.69 -20.11 7.34
C GLU A 163 5.78 -19.16 6.54
N PRO A 164 5.52 -19.46 5.25
CA PRO A 164 4.77 -18.56 4.36
C PRO A 164 3.29 -18.37 4.72
N ASP A 165 2.76 -19.13 5.69
CA ASP A 165 1.35 -19.11 6.09
C ASP A 165 1.04 -18.06 7.18
N MET A 166 2.07 -17.46 7.79
CA MET A 166 1.94 -16.37 8.78
C MET A 166 2.44 -15.02 8.25
N ASN A 167 2.56 -14.87 6.92
CA ASN A 167 3.03 -13.66 6.23
C ASN A 167 2.20 -12.38 6.49
N ALA A 168 1.11 -12.45 7.25
CA ALA A 168 0.26 -11.31 7.61
C ALA A 168 0.27 -10.99 9.12
N ALA A 169 0.93 -11.81 9.95
CA ALA A 169 1.01 -11.59 11.39
C ALA A 169 1.84 -10.33 11.69
N HIS A 170 1.31 -9.47 12.57
CA HIS A 170 1.91 -8.21 13.02
C HIS A 170 2.20 -7.20 11.89
N MET A 171 1.87 -7.51 10.64
CA MET A 171 2.00 -6.60 9.51
C MET A 171 1.00 -5.47 9.65
N ARG A 172 1.44 -4.24 9.35
CA ARG A 172 0.56 -3.07 9.30
C ARG A 172 0.24 -2.72 7.85
N PRO A 173 -1.04 -2.73 7.44
CA PRO A 173 -1.39 -2.40 6.07
C PRO A 173 -1.13 -0.92 5.81
N VAL A 174 -0.67 -0.59 4.60
CA VAL A 174 -0.54 0.80 4.13
C VAL A 174 -1.80 1.17 3.36
N CYS A 175 -2.25 2.42 3.49
CA CYS A 175 -3.37 2.92 2.71
C CYS A 175 -3.01 2.91 1.20
N PRO A 176 -3.84 2.31 0.31
CA PRO A 176 -3.48 2.15 -1.11
C PRO A 176 -3.21 3.45 -1.87
N ARG A 177 -3.64 4.61 -1.36
CA ARG A 177 -3.33 5.92 -1.95
C ARG A 177 -1.89 6.39 -1.69
N VAL A 178 -1.27 5.96 -0.59
CA VAL A 178 0.05 6.44 -0.14
C VAL A 178 1.12 6.26 -1.22
N PRO A 179 1.26 5.10 -1.89
CA PRO A 179 2.27 4.96 -2.94
C PRO A 179 2.11 5.97 -4.09
N LEU A 180 0.88 6.39 -4.40
CA LEU A 180 0.60 7.39 -5.43
C LEU A 180 0.94 8.81 -4.94
N GLU A 181 0.62 9.14 -3.69
CA GLU A 181 1.02 10.39 -3.04
C GLU A 181 2.54 10.54 -3.03
N LEU A 182 3.26 9.47 -2.70
CA LEU A 182 4.73 9.43 -2.76
C LEU A 182 5.24 9.56 -4.19
N ALA A 183 4.63 8.86 -5.15
CA ALA A 183 5.00 8.95 -6.57
C ALA A 183 4.88 10.37 -7.13
N ALA A 184 3.91 11.16 -6.67
CA ALA A 184 3.74 12.55 -7.07
C ALA A 184 4.93 13.46 -6.66
N ARG A 185 5.74 13.01 -5.70
CA ARG A 185 6.94 13.73 -5.25
C ARG A 185 8.22 13.32 -5.98
N LEU A 186 8.16 12.32 -6.86
CA LEU A 186 9.32 11.75 -7.56
C LEU A 186 9.32 12.16 -9.05
N ARG A 187 10.03 13.23 -9.43
CA ARG A 187 9.89 13.88 -10.75
C ARG A 187 10.31 13.04 -11.96
N ARG A 188 11.20 12.07 -11.78
CA ARG A 188 11.68 11.16 -12.85
C ARG A 188 11.23 9.72 -12.65
N LEU A 189 10.21 9.49 -11.83
CA LEU A 189 9.68 8.15 -11.59
C LEU A 189 9.16 7.55 -12.89
N ARG A 190 9.67 6.36 -13.25
CA ARG A 190 9.27 5.60 -14.44
C ARG A 190 8.38 4.41 -14.09
N GLU A 191 8.61 3.83 -12.91
CA GLU A 191 7.94 2.61 -12.47
C GLU A 191 7.49 2.71 -11.00
N LEU A 192 6.20 2.49 -10.78
CA LEU A 192 5.60 2.28 -9.46
C LEU A 192 5.32 0.79 -9.29
N ASP A 193 5.91 0.16 -8.27
CA ASP A 193 5.81 -1.27 -8.05
C ASP A 193 5.35 -1.60 -6.62
N CYS A 194 4.07 -1.89 -6.49
CA CYS A 194 3.39 -2.26 -5.25
C CYS A 194 2.88 -3.70 -5.37
N PRO A 195 3.70 -4.72 -5.07
CA PRO A 195 3.30 -6.12 -5.16
C PRO A 195 2.37 -6.57 -4.04
N TRP A 196 1.96 -5.67 -3.13
CA TRP A 196 0.93 -5.94 -2.12
C TRP A 196 0.39 -4.63 -1.48
N LEU A 197 -0.90 -4.33 -1.67
CA LEU A 197 -1.61 -3.18 -1.08
C LEU A 197 -2.69 -3.60 -0.05
N TRP A 198 -2.60 -4.84 0.42
CA TRP A 198 -3.28 -5.32 1.62
C TRP A 198 -4.81 -5.23 1.62
N GLU A 199 -5.47 -5.55 0.51
CA GLU A 199 -6.83 -6.09 0.57
C GLU A 199 -6.74 -7.55 1.02
N ARG A 200 -6.99 -7.75 2.32
CA ARG A 200 -6.96 -9.07 2.93
C ARG A 200 -8.36 -9.67 2.84
N PHE A 201 -8.44 -10.93 2.47
CA PHE A 201 -9.69 -11.69 2.45
C PHE A 201 -9.89 -12.44 3.78
N PRO A 202 -11.14 -12.83 4.09
CA PRO A 202 -11.42 -13.71 5.22
C PRO A 202 -10.54 -14.96 5.20
N ILE A 203 -9.83 -15.21 6.31
CA ILE A 203 -8.99 -16.40 6.42
C ILE A 203 -9.85 -17.63 6.71
N ALA A 204 -9.58 -18.73 6.00
CA ALA A 204 -10.25 -20.03 6.14
C ALA A 204 -9.91 -20.80 7.43
N PHE A 205 -9.77 -20.11 8.57
CA PHE A 205 -9.56 -20.79 9.84
C PHE A 205 -10.75 -21.70 10.16
N SER A 206 -10.49 -22.96 10.53
CA SER A 206 -11.53 -23.88 11.01
C SER A 206 -12.17 -23.40 12.32
N SER A 207 -11.36 -22.77 13.20
CA SER A 207 -11.82 -22.17 14.45
C SER A 207 -12.59 -20.88 14.23
N HIS A 208 -13.84 -20.84 14.71
CA HIS A 208 -14.67 -19.64 14.71
C HIS A 208 -14.03 -18.49 15.50
N ALA A 209 -13.34 -18.79 16.61
CA ALA A 209 -12.64 -17.77 17.39
C ALA A 209 -11.51 -17.12 16.59
N LEU A 210 -10.71 -17.92 15.87
CA LEU A 210 -9.64 -17.40 15.01
C LEU A 210 -10.18 -16.57 13.85
N ARG A 211 -11.27 -16.98 13.21
CA ARG A 211 -11.95 -16.17 12.18
C ARG A 211 -12.35 -14.80 12.72
N ARG A 212 -12.80 -14.71 13.97
CA ARG A 212 -13.16 -13.44 14.62
C ARG A 212 -11.93 -12.56 14.88
N TYR A 213 -10.80 -13.13 15.29
CA TYR A 213 -9.56 -12.36 15.51
C TYR A 213 -8.92 -11.88 14.20
N ALA A 214 -8.98 -12.71 13.16
CA ALA A 214 -8.46 -12.42 11.83
C ALA A 214 -9.40 -11.62 10.94
N ARG A 215 -10.57 -11.22 11.46
CA ARG A 215 -11.60 -10.50 10.72
C ARG A 215 -11.02 -9.23 10.13
N VAL A 216 -11.20 -9.10 8.81
CA VAL A 216 -10.96 -7.84 8.10
C VAL A 216 -12.20 -6.99 8.32
N TRP A 217 -12.03 -5.86 8.99
CA TRP A 217 -13.14 -4.96 9.26
C TRP A 217 -13.64 -4.35 7.95
N GLU A 218 -14.92 -4.55 7.68
CA GLU A 218 -15.54 -4.27 6.40
C GLU A 218 -15.66 -2.77 6.13
N GLY A 219 -16.02 -1.96 7.13
CA GLY A 219 -16.07 -0.50 7.00
C GLY A 219 -14.72 0.11 6.60
N PRO A 220 -13.62 -0.12 7.35
CA PRO A 220 -12.28 0.30 6.95
C PRO A 220 -11.81 -0.23 5.59
N TRP A 221 -12.31 -1.39 5.16
CA TRP A 221 -12.02 -1.93 3.82
C TRP A 221 -12.75 -1.13 2.74
N HIS A 222 -14.06 -0.95 2.88
CA HIS A 222 -14.88 -0.07 2.03
C HIS A 222 -14.25 1.33 1.91
N ASP A 223 -13.90 1.94 3.05
CA ASP A 223 -13.34 3.30 3.08
C ASP A 223 -11.98 3.39 2.37
N ALA A 224 -11.15 2.35 2.48
CA ALA A 224 -9.86 2.30 1.79
C ALA A 224 -10.01 2.24 0.26
N ARG A 225 -11.06 1.60 -0.24
CA ARG A 225 -11.38 1.57 -1.68
C ARG A 225 -11.79 2.94 -2.16
N ALA A 226 -12.71 3.60 -1.46
CA ALA A 226 -13.12 4.97 -1.74
C ALA A 226 -11.94 5.96 -1.68
N ASP A 227 -11.08 5.84 -0.68
CA ASP A 227 -9.87 6.65 -0.51
C ASP A 227 -8.87 6.46 -1.64
N PHE A 228 -8.74 5.25 -2.19
CA PHE A 228 -7.91 5.02 -3.37
C PHE A 228 -8.46 5.74 -4.60
N GLY A 229 -9.77 5.62 -4.87
CA GLY A 229 -10.42 6.28 -6.00
C GLY A 229 -10.27 7.81 -5.96
N ARG A 230 -10.54 8.41 -4.78
CA ARG A 230 -10.29 9.84 -4.53
C ARG A 230 -8.81 10.20 -4.66
N GLY A 231 -7.95 9.39 -4.07
CA GLY A 231 -6.50 9.58 -4.09
C GLY A 231 -5.96 9.65 -5.50
N VAL A 232 -6.34 8.72 -6.39
CA VAL A 232 -5.94 8.75 -7.80
C VAL A 232 -6.36 10.07 -8.45
N ARG A 233 -7.64 10.46 -8.36
CA ARG A 233 -8.13 11.71 -8.98
C ARG A 233 -7.36 12.94 -8.49
N HIS A 234 -7.08 12.98 -7.19
CA HIS A 234 -6.36 14.08 -6.56
C HIS A 234 -4.89 14.16 -6.99
N VAL A 235 -4.17 13.03 -7.00
CA VAL A 235 -2.73 13.00 -7.26
C VAL A 235 -2.37 12.95 -8.74
N LEU A 236 -3.28 12.51 -9.61
CA LEU A 236 -3.03 12.31 -11.04
C LEU A 236 -2.38 13.55 -11.70
N PRO A 237 -2.85 14.80 -11.49
CA PRO A 237 -2.20 15.98 -12.09
C PRO A 237 -0.74 16.17 -11.66
N SER A 238 -0.38 15.72 -10.46
CA SER A 238 0.96 15.86 -9.87
C SER A 238 1.88 14.70 -10.20
N LEU A 239 1.36 13.56 -10.69
CA LEU A 239 2.18 12.44 -11.11
C LEU A 239 3.09 12.83 -12.29
N PRO A 240 4.36 12.40 -12.29
CA PRO A 240 5.30 12.72 -13.36
C PRO A 240 4.87 12.07 -14.68
N SER A 241 5.01 12.78 -15.80
CA SER A 241 4.75 12.23 -17.14
C SER A 241 5.68 11.09 -17.53
N SER A 242 6.79 10.92 -16.82
CA SER A 242 7.72 9.81 -17.03
C SER A 242 7.23 8.48 -16.45
N LEU A 243 6.21 8.49 -15.58
CA LEU A 243 5.62 7.28 -15.00
C LEU A 243 4.80 6.56 -16.07
N THR A 244 5.35 5.47 -16.59
CA THR A 244 4.75 4.69 -17.67
C THR A 244 4.42 3.26 -17.24
N LYS A 245 4.89 2.82 -16.07
CA LYS A 245 4.69 1.45 -15.59
C LYS A 245 4.13 1.46 -14.17
N ALA A 246 3.06 0.71 -13.94
CA ALA A 246 2.55 0.45 -12.60
C ALA A 246 2.25 -1.04 -12.40
N ARG A 247 2.68 -1.59 -11.26
CA ARG A 247 2.20 -2.87 -10.73
C ARG A 247 1.48 -2.60 -9.42
N LEU A 248 0.19 -2.86 -9.36
CA LEU A 248 -0.67 -2.59 -8.21
C LEU A 248 -1.42 -3.88 -7.85
N TRP A 249 -0.88 -4.61 -6.87
CA TRP A 249 -1.49 -5.84 -6.38
C TRP A 249 -2.15 -5.58 -5.05
N PHE A 250 -3.46 -5.40 -5.04
CA PHE A 250 -4.26 -5.22 -3.84
C PHE A 250 -4.28 -6.47 -2.98
N TRP A 251 -4.30 -7.63 -3.61
CA TRP A 251 -4.17 -8.92 -2.96
C TRP A 251 -3.15 -9.80 -3.67
N LYS A 252 -2.78 -10.90 -3.02
CA LYS A 252 -1.85 -11.90 -3.57
C LYS A 252 -2.43 -13.30 -3.33
N PRO A 253 -2.45 -14.19 -4.35
CA PRO A 253 -2.81 -15.57 -4.12
C PRO A 253 -1.80 -16.22 -3.16
N ASN A 254 -2.28 -16.94 -2.14
CA ASN A 254 -1.40 -17.83 -1.38
C ASN A 254 -1.02 -19.00 -2.32
N PRO A 255 0.27 -19.21 -2.63
CA PRO A 255 0.72 -20.32 -3.46
C PRO A 255 0.38 -21.72 -2.91
N ARG A 256 0.01 -21.83 -1.62
CA ARG A 256 -0.40 -23.08 -0.97
C ARG A 256 -1.91 -23.33 -0.97
N GLY A 257 -2.73 -22.35 -1.35
CA GLY A 257 -4.16 -22.53 -1.57
C GLY A 257 -5.06 -22.54 -0.32
N ASP A 258 -4.50 -22.46 0.89
CA ASP A 258 -5.24 -22.78 2.12
C ASP A 258 -5.78 -21.56 2.90
N ASP A 259 -5.43 -20.33 2.50
CA ASP A 259 -5.72 -19.15 3.33
C ASP A 259 -7.07 -18.50 3.07
N MET A 260 -7.73 -18.74 1.94
CA MET A 260 -8.91 -17.96 1.54
C MET A 260 -10.16 -18.82 1.50
N ASP A 261 -11.13 -18.49 2.36
CA ASP A 261 -12.44 -19.12 2.34
C ASP A 261 -13.29 -18.49 1.25
N GLN A 262 -13.24 -19.04 0.04
CA GLN A 262 -14.04 -18.55 -1.06
C GLN A 262 -15.55 -18.76 -0.82
N ALA A 263 -15.94 -19.73 0.01
CA ALA A 263 -17.34 -19.98 0.35
C ALA A 263 -17.86 -19.02 1.44
N ALA A 264 -16.99 -18.19 2.03
CA ALA A 264 -17.42 -17.19 2.99
C ALA A 264 -18.22 -16.09 2.26
N PRO A 265 -19.36 -15.64 2.82
CA PRO A 265 -20.05 -14.49 2.30
C PRO A 265 -19.14 -13.26 2.38
N MET A 266 -19.22 -12.40 1.37
CA MET A 266 -18.42 -11.19 1.25
C MET A 266 -19.31 -9.94 1.46
N PRO A 267 -18.77 -8.87 2.05
CA PRO A 267 -19.52 -7.63 2.21
C PRO A 267 -19.70 -6.93 0.87
N ASP A 268 -20.74 -6.11 0.79
CA ASP A 268 -20.86 -5.10 -0.25
C ASP A 268 -19.89 -3.93 0.06
N LEU A 269 -18.80 -3.84 -0.71
CA LEU A 269 -17.75 -2.83 -0.59
C LEU A 269 -17.96 -1.62 -1.51
N VAL A 270 -19.06 -1.55 -2.26
CA VAL A 270 -19.34 -0.48 -3.23
C VAL A 270 -20.72 0.17 -3.06
N GLY A 271 -21.68 -0.54 -2.47
CA GLY A 271 -23.01 -0.04 -2.19
C GLY A 271 -23.02 1.03 -1.11
N ALA A 272 -24.15 1.74 -1.02
CA ALA A 272 -24.36 2.69 0.05
C ALA A 272 -24.34 1.95 1.40
N SER A 273 -23.29 2.17 2.18
CA SER A 273 -23.28 1.77 3.58
C SER A 273 -24.56 2.26 4.26
N SER A 274 -25.19 1.41 5.08
CA SER A 274 -26.38 1.80 5.87
C SER A 274 -26.05 2.83 6.96
N SER A 275 -24.81 3.32 7.01
CA SER A 275 -24.30 4.31 7.94
C SER A 275 -24.51 5.76 7.45
N LEU A 276 -24.37 6.71 8.39
CA LEU A 276 -24.46 8.16 8.18
C LEU A 276 -23.44 8.74 7.16
N SER A 277 -22.61 7.89 6.53
CA SER A 277 -21.68 8.25 5.45
C SER A 277 -22.32 8.24 4.05
N SER A 278 -23.64 8.03 3.94
CA SER A 278 -24.42 8.26 2.70
C SER A 278 -24.43 9.71 2.18
N LEU A 279 -23.52 10.57 2.67
CA LEU A 279 -23.37 11.95 2.23
C LEU A 279 -22.43 12.14 1.02
N THR A 280 -21.85 11.09 0.47
CA THR A 280 -21.06 11.20 -0.77
C THR A 280 -21.59 10.31 -1.88
N PRO A 281 -22.51 10.80 -2.74
CA PRO A 281 -22.93 10.14 -3.99
C PRO A 281 -21.79 10.07 -5.05
N GLU A 282 -20.52 10.18 -4.64
CA GLU A 282 -19.36 10.34 -5.52
C GLU A 282 -19.10 9.08 -6.38
N PHE A 283 -19.49 7.91 -5.88
CA PHE A 283 -19.26 6.61 -6.50
C PHE A 283 -20.54 5.78 -6.59
N GLU A 284 -21.72 6.42 -6.62
CA GLU A 284 -23.00 5.72 -6.59
C GLU A 284 -23.09 4.66 -7.71
N GLY A 285 -23.04 3.38 -7.32
CA GLY A 285 -23.06 2.25 -8.24
C GLY A 285 -21.78 2.00 -9.06
N ILE A 286 -20.67 2.68 -8.75
CA ILE A 286 -19.39 2.55 -9.47
C ILE A 286 -18.29 2.15 -8.49
N ASP A 287 -17.53 1.10 -8.81
CA ASP A 287 -16.41 0.70 -7.96
C ASP A 287 -15.27 1.74 -7.94
N PRO A 288 -14.93 2.34 -6.78
CA PRO A 288 -13.89 3.36 -6.69
C PRO A 288 -12.50 2.88 -7.12
N VAL A 289 -12.18 1.59 -6.88
CA VAL A 289 -10.87 1.02 -7.24
C VAL A 289 -10.77 0.84 -8.75
N SER A 290 -11.79 0.23 -9.37
CA SER A 290 -11.84 0.06 -10.84
C SER A 290 -11.79 1.41 -11.56
N LEU A 291 -12.54 2.39 -11.06
CA LEU A 291 -12.52 3.75 -11.62
C LEU A 291 -11.16 4.44 -11.44
N GLY A 292 -10.56 4.34 -10.26
CA GLY A 292 -9.21 4.86 -10.01
C GLY A 292 -8.16 4.21 -10.92
N LEU A 293 -8.21 2.89 -11.09
CA LEU A 293 -7.32 2.15 -11.98
C LEU A 293 -7.51 2.53 -13.45
N ARG A 294 -8.76 2.75 -13.89
CA ARG A 294 -9.06 3.26 -15.23
C ARG A 294 -8.43 4.63 -15.47
N ILE A 295 -8.63 5.55 -14.54
CA ILE A 295 -8.08 6.91 -14.60
C ILE A 295 -6.54 6.87 -14.62
N LEU A 296 -5.92 6.09 -13.73
CA LEU A 296 -4.46 5.92 -13.70
C LEU A 296 -3.93 5.29 -15.00
N GLY A 297 -4.61 4.27 -15.51
CA GLY A 297 -4.25 3.55 -16.73
C GLY A 297 -4.17 4.43 -17.97
N SER A 298 -4.93 5.53 -18.03
CA SER A 298 -4.88 6.52 -19.13
C SER A 298 -3.48 7.08 -19.43
N ARG A 299 -2.57 7.05 -18.45
CA ARG A 299 -1.20 7.58 -18.57
C ARG A 299 -0.12 6.51 -18.71
N LEU A 300 -0.47 5.24 -18.58
CA LEU A 300 0.50 4.16 -18.47
C LEU A 300 0.68 3.42 -19.80
N GLU A 301 1.91 2.96 -20.04
CA GLU A 301 2.22 1.98 -21.08
C GLU A 301 2.09 0.53 -20.60
N LYS A 302 2.30 0.30 -19.29
CA LYS A 302 2.18 -1.00 -18.66
C LYS A 302 1.44 -0.91 -17.34
N LEU A 303 0.40 -1.72 -17.20
CA LEU A 303 -0.41 -1.84 -15.99
C LEU A 303 -0.60 -3.31 -15.64
N ASP A 304 -0.11 -3.71 -14.47
CA ASP A 304 -0.24 -5.06 -13.90
C ASP A 304 -1.05 -4.99 -12.60
N ILE A 305 -2.26 -5.53 -12.61
CA ILE A 305 -3.25 -5.41 -11.53
C ILE A 305 -3.60 -6.78 -10.96
N ARG A 306 -3.70 -6.83 -9.62
CA ARG A 306 -4.43 -7.86 -8.88
C ARG A 306 -5.42 -7.20 -7.93
N ALA A 307 -6.72 -7.32 -8.14
CA ALA A 307 -7.72 -6.61 -7.34
C ALA A 307 -9.11 -7.26 -7.38
N LEU A 308 -10.00 -6.89 -6.44
CA LEU A 308 -11.45 -6.96 -6.71
C LEU A 308 -11.80 -5.76 -7.59
N ILE A 309 -12.31 -6.02 -8.79
CA ILE A 309 -12.61 -5.00 -9.81
C ILE A 309 -13.93 -5.31 -10.47
N THR A 310 -14.61 -4.30 -11.03
CA THR A 310 -15.83 -4.38 -11.83
C THR A 310 -15.55 -4.04 -13.30
N PRO A 311 -16.55 -4.21 -14.21
CA PRO A 311 -16.46 -3.71 -15.57
C PRO A 311 -16.14 -2.21 -15.68
N ASP A 312 -16.37 -1.41 -14.64
CA ASP A 312 -16.02 0.02 -14.59
C ASP A 312 -14.54 0.29 -14.91
N LEU A 313 -13.67 -0.70 -14.74
CA LEU A 313 -12.27 -0.63 -15.17
C LEU A 313 -12.14 -0.35 -16.68
N PHE A 314 -13.07 -0.87 -17.48
CA PHE A 314 -13.06 -0.83 -18.95
C PHE A 314 -14.17 0.04 -19.54
N LEU A 315 -15.26 0.28 -18.82
CA LEU A 315 -16.43 0.97 -19.36
C LEU A 315 -16.08 2.39 -19.78
N SER A 316 -16.39 2.72 -21.03
CA SER A 316 -16.63 4.09 -21.44
C SER A 316 -18.04 4.44 -21.00
N GLY A 317 -18.22 5.55 -20.28
CA GLY A 317 -19.56 6.07 -19.99
C GLY A 317 -20.42 6.04 -21.26
N GLY A 318 -21.65 5.55 -21.14
CA GLY A 318 -22.61 5.51 -22.22
C GLY A 318 -22.80 6.90 -22.85
N ASP A 319 -23.09 6.90 -24.16
CA ASP A 319 -23.30 8.05 -25.04
C ASP A 319 -22.08 8.93 -25.36
N GLY A 320 -21.24 8.44 -26.29
CA GLY A 320 -20.61 9.21 -27.37
C GLY A 320 -19.61 10.32 -27.03
N ALA A 321 -19.54 10.75 -25.78
CA ALA A 321 -18.57 11.70 -25.27
C ALA A 321 -17.29 10.91 -24.96
N ARG A 322 -16.24 11.18 -25.72
CA ARG A 322 -14.87 10.74 -25.40
C ARG A 322 -14.46 11.37 -24.06
N ASP A 323 -14.77 10.70 -22.96
CA ASP A 323 -14.12 10.99 -21.68
C ASP A 323 -12.61 10.70 -21.88
N PRO A 324 -11.71 11.69 -21.65
CA PRO A 324 -10.28 11.50 -21.83
C PRO A 324 -9.72 10.34 -20.98
N PHE A 325 -10.42 9.93 -19.91
CA PHE A 325 -10.04 8.81 -19.04
C PHE A 325 -10.61 7.45 -19.47
N THR A 326 -11.44 7.37 -20.51
CA THR A 326 -12.00 6.08 -21.00
C THR A 326 -11.16 5.44 -22.10
N SER A 327 -10.13 6.15 -22.57
CA SER A 327 -9.14 5.59 -23.49
C SER A 327 -7.80 5.42 -22.77
N TRP A 328 -7.14 4.28 -23.00
CA TRP A 328 -5.75 4.07 -22.58
C TRP A 328 -4.83 4.18 -23.80
N PRO A 329 -4.61 5.40 -24.33
CA PRO A 329 -3.99 5.62 -25.64
C PRO A 329 -2.54 5.13 -25.72
N HIS A 330 -1.87 5.02 -24.57
CA HIS A 330 -0.48 4.61 -24.48
C HIS A 330 -0.29 3.15 -24.04
N MET A 331 -1.37 2.46 -23.64
CA MET A 331 -1.28 1.13 -23.05
C MET A 331 -0.78 0.12 -24.07
N ARG A 332 0.32 -0.54 -23.75
CA ARG A 332 0.95 -1.61 -24.54
C ARG A 332 0.81 -2.96 -23.86
N HIS A 333 0.80 -2.98 -22.54
CA HIS A 333 0.75 -4.21 -21.75
C HIS A 333 -0.21 -4.06 -20.59
N LEU A 334 -1.33 -4.78 -20.66
CA LEU A 334 -2.28 -4.90 -19.57
C LEU A 334 -2.26 -6.33 -19.05
N ARG A 335 -2.06 -6.50 -17.74
CA ARG A 335 -2.34 -7.74 -17.03
C ARG A 335 -3.37 -7.46 -15.95
N VAL A 336 -4.46 -8.22 -15.97
CA VAL A 336 -5.51 -8.16 -14.96
C VAL A 336 -5.71 -9.57 -14.41
N GLU A 337 -5.56 -9.71 -13.11
CA GLU A 337 -5.90 -10.92 -12.36
C GLU A 337 -6.92 -10.50 -11.28
N PHE A 338 -8.16 -10.93 -11.42
CA PHE A 338 -9.26 -10.51 -10.57
C PHE A 338 -9.74 -11.65 -9.68
N HIS A 339 -10.30 -11.29 -8.53
CA HIS A 339 -10.91 -12.26 -7.64
C HIS A 339 -12.29 -12.70 -8.18
N PRO A 340 -12.71 -13.98 -8.04
CA PRO A 340 -14.03 -14.44 -8.48
C PRO A 340 -15.22 -13.71 -7.82
N CYS A 341 -15.03 -13.24 -6.59
CA CYS A 341 -15.96 -12.33 -5.92
C CYS A 341 -15.81 -10.91 -6.46
N ALA A 342 -16.93 -10.30 -6.81
CA ALA A 342 -17.07 -8.90 -7.16
C ALA A 342 -16.98 -8.00 -5.90
N PRO A 343 -16.66 -6.71 -6.06
CA PRO A 343 -16.64 -5.75 -4.95
C PRO A 343 -17.98 -5.56 -4.22
N ASP A 344 -19.11 -5.84 -4.85
CA ASP A 344 -20.44 -5.82 -4.22
C ASP A 344 -20.76 -7.09 -3.41
N GLY A 345 -19.77 -7.98 -3.27
CA GLY A 345 -19.87 -9.26 -2.57
C GLY A 345 -20.57 -10.36 -3.38
N SER A 346 -21.02 -10.07 -4.61
CA SER A 346 -21.56 -11.09 -5.51
C SER A 346 -20.46 -11.92 -6.17
N TRP A 347 -20.82 -13.04 -6.81
CA TRP A 347 -19.89 -13.83 -7.62
C TRP A 347 -20.00 -13.50 -9.11
N TYR A 348 -18.86 -13.41 -9.80
CA TYR A 348 -18.84 -13.25 -11.27
C TYR A 348 -19.30 -14.49 -12.03
N PHE A 349 -19.27 -15.66 -11.38
CA PHE A 349 -19.50 -16.93 -12.01
C PHE A 349 -20.57 -17.70 -11.25
N SER A 350 -21.58 -18.17 -11.97
CA SER A 350 -22.49 -19.20 -11.47
C SER A 350 -21.93 -20.58 -11.79
N GLY A 351 -22.22 -21.55 -10.93
CA GLY A 351 -21.92 -22.95 -11.17
C GLY A 351 -22.65 -23.50 -12.42
N PRO A 352 -22.20 -24.64 -12.97
CA PRO A 352 -22.71 -25.19 -14.23
C PRO A 352 -24.21 -25.54 -14.21
N ARG A 353 -24.82 -25.60 -13.02
CA ARG A 353 -26.26 -25.84 -12.81
C ARG A 353 -27.05 -24.55 -12.50
N GLY A 354 -26.45 -23.37 -12.68
CA GLY A 354 -27.03 -22.10 -12.24
C GLY A 354 -26.93 -21.88 -10.73
N GLU A 355 -26.00 -22.59 -10.07
CA GLU A 355 -25.75 -22.43 -8.64
C GLU A 355 -25.05 -21.09 -8.41
N ASP A 356 -25.72 -20.16 -7.75
CA ASP A 356 -25.13 -18.90 -7.31
C ASP A 356 -25.21 -18.85 -5.77
N PRO A 357 -24.17 -19.35 -5.07
CA PRO A 357 -24.18 -19.38 -3.61
C PRO A 357 -24.14 -17.97 -2.99
N HIS A 358 -23.76 -16.94 -3.76
CA HIS A 358 -23.56 -15.59 -3.28
C HIS A 358 -24.05 -14.57 -4.32
N ALA A 359 -25.37 -14.54 -4.53
CA ALA A 359 -26.00 -13.61 -5.48
C ALA A 359 -25.87 -12.13 -5.10
N ALA A 360 -25.58 -11.83 -3.83
CA ALA A 360 -25.35 -10.48 -3.34
C ALA A 360 -24.46 -10.51 -2.09
N GLY A 361 -23.67 -9.44 -1.89
CA GLY A 361 -22.96 -9.20 -0.64
C GLY A 361 -23.88 -8.76 0.50
N TYR A 362 -23.38 -8.89 1.74
CA TYR A 362 -24.10 -8.38 2.90
C TYR A 362 -23.80 -6.90 3.14
N ALA A 363 -24.80 -6.17 3.64
CA ALA A 363 -24.63 -4.77 4.01
C ALA A 363 -23.71 -4.62 5.22
N ILE A 364 -22.79 -3.66 5.15
CA ILE A 364 -21.91 -3.28 6.26
C ILE A 364 -22.72 -2.49 7.29
N THR A 365 -22.71 -2.93 8.55
CA THR A 365 -23.45 -2.24 9.63
C THR A 365 -22.67 -1.07 10.22
N ILE A 366 -23.34 -0.24 11.04
CA ILE A 366 -22.70 0.89 11.75
C ILE A 366 -21.61 0.39 12.71
N GLU A 367 -21.80 -0.78 13.33
CA GLU A 367 -20.81 -1.37 14.24
C GLU A 367 -19.56 -1.91 13.53
N GLU A 368 -19.65 -2.10 12.21
CA GLU A 368 -18.57 -2.60 11.36
C GLU A 368 -17.77 -1.48 10.67
N HIS A 369 -18.27 -0.24 10.75
CA HIS A 369 -17.53 1.01 10.52
C HIS A 369 -16.83 1.47 11.81
#